data_AF-X8E0S0-F1
#
_entry.id   AF-X8E0S0-F1
#
_cell.length_a   1.000
_cell.length_b   1.000
_cell.length_c   1.000
_cell.angle_alpha   90.00
_cell.angle_beta   90.00
_cell.angle_gamma   90.00
#
_symmetry.space_group_name_H-M   'P 1'
#
loop_
_entity.id
_entity.type
_entity.pdbx_description
1 polymer ?
#
loop_
_entity_poly.entity_id
_entity_poly.type
_entity_poly.pdbx_seq_one_letter_code
_entity_poly.pdbx_strand_id
1 'polypeptide(L)'
;MMASVLAEDLGLRLLAPTVAVSLAPLAELVTGLRSAGFAPAAEDATGTIVELRAHRARVTPQPHRMGWTPPVLSEPAAAAVVKALRAAGDHDGVRIEPSHAVALLQQSAKAQTSVLIGYVDPAGVASSRVVNPISVRGGQLSAFDTAAGRIRDFAIHRITAVSPPG
;
A
#
# COMPACT_ATOMS: atom_id res chain seq x y z
N MET A 1 -11.40 -15.03 31.91
CA MET A 1 -10.41 -14.89 33.00
C MET A 1 -9.01 -14.75 32.39
N MET A 2 -8.81 -13.74 31.54
CA MET A 2 -7.56 -13.43 30.82
C MET A 2 -7.39 -11.91 30.90
N ALA A 3 -7.17 -11.38 32.11
CA ALA A 3 -7.16 -9.92 32.29
C ALA A 3 -6.35 -9.41 33.48
N SER A 4 -6.29 -10.10 34.63
CA SER A 4 -5.74 -9.48 35.87
C SER A 4 -4.26 -9.11 35.76
N VAL A 5 -3.37 -10.04 35.39
CA VAL A 5 -1.92 -9.76 35.34
C VAL A 5 -1.58 -8.74 34.24
N LEU A 6 -2.15 -8.90 33.05
CA LEU A 6 -1.92 -7.97 31.94
C LEU A 6 -2.50 -6.59 32.22
N ALA A 7 -3.64 -6.52 32.91
CA ALA A 7 -4.25 -5.25 33.29
C ALA A 7 -3.43 -4.52 34.35
N GLU A 8 -2.81 -5.24 35.28
CA GLU A 8 -1.90 -4.65 36.26
C GLU A 8 -0.62 -4.14 35.59
N ASP A 9 0.04 -4.97 34.77
CA ASP A 9 1.30 -4.61 34.09
C ASP A 9 1.15 -3.40 33.14
N LEU A 10 0.01 -3.31 32.45
CA LEU A 10 -0.30 -2.23 31.50
C LEU A 10 -1.12 -1.09 32.11
N GLY A 11 -1.41 -1.14 33.42
CA GLY A 11 -2.22 -0.14 34.13
C GLY A 11 -3.61 0.07 33.52
N LEU A 12 -4.26 -0.99 33.03
CA LEU A 12 -5.60 -0.94 32.44
C LEU A 12 -6.68 -0.87 33.52
N ARG A 13 -7.50 0.18 33.46
CA ARG A 13 -8.69 0.36 34.29
C ARG A 13 -9.95 0.27 33.44
N LEU A 14 -10.84 -0.67 33.75
CA LEU A 14 -12.14 -0.78 33.10
C LEU A 14 -13.06 0.40 33.46
N LEU A 15 -13.71 0.97 32.45
CA LEU A 15 -14.77 1.97 32.59
C LEU A 15 -16.14 1.39 32.26
N ALA A 16 -16.17 0.37 31.41
CA ALA A 16 -17.35 -0.38 30.99
C ALA A 16 -16.92 -1.81 30.59
N PRO A 17 -17.85 -2.75 30.32
CA PRO A 17 -17.50 -4.13 29.98
C PRO A 17 -16.54 -4.30 28.79
N THR A 18 -16.53 -3.35 27.85
CA THR A 18 -15.68 -3.37 26.65
C THR A 18 -14.75 -2.15 26.54
N VAL A 19 -14.70 -1.29 27.55
CA VAL A 19 -13.94 -0.03 27.52
C VAL A 19 -12.98 0.02 28.70
N ALA A 20 -11.70 0.20 28.41
CA ALA A 20 -10.64 0.38 29.39
C ALA A 20 -9.78 1.60 29.05
N VAL A 21 -9.14 2.18 30.06
CA VAL A 21 -8.15 3.25 29.91
C VAL A 21 -6.83 2.84 30.53
N SER A 22 -5.72 3.35 30.00
CA SER A 22 -4.38 3.18 30.55
C SER A 22 -3.64 4.52 30.51
N LEU A 23 -2.76 4.72 31.49
CA LEU A 23 -1.83 5.85 31.52
C LEU A 23 -0.46 5.50 30.92
N ALA A 24 -0.24 4.24 30.52
CA ALA A 24 1.00 3.81 29.89
C ALA A 24 1.19 4.50 28.52
N PRO A 25 2.43 4.79 28.11
CA PRO A 25 2.70 5.28 26.76
C PRO A 25 2.10 4.35 25.70
N LEU A 26 1.44 4.92 24.69
CA LEU A 26 0.69 4.17 23.68
C LEU A 26 1.53 3.05 23.00
N ALA A 27 2.79 3.33 22.70
CA ALA A 27 3.70 2.36 22.08
C ALA A 27 3.98 1.15 23.00
N GLU A 28 4.14 1.38 24.30
CA GLU A 28 4.35 0.32 25.30
C GLU A 28 3.09 -0.52 25.46
N LEU A 29 1.93 0.14 25.56
CA LEU A 29 0.62 -0.51 25.67
C LEU A 29 0.35 -1.45 24.49
N VAL A 30 0.54 -0.96 23.26
CA VAL A 30 0.34 -1.76 22.04
C VAL A 30 1.34 -2.92 21.96
N THR A 31 2.58 -2.72 22.40
CA THR A 31 3.59 -3.78 22.43
C THR A 31 3.24 -4.86 23.44
N GLY A 32 2.83 -4.49 24.65
CA GLY A 32 2.42 -5.43 25.69
C GLY A 32 1.15 -6.20 25.37
N LEU A 33 0.17 -5.56 24.73
CA LEU A 33 -1.02 -6.26 24.24
C LEU A 33 -0.69 -7.28 23.15
N ARG A 34 0.23 -6.94 22.23
CA ARG A 34 0.69 -7.87 21.18
C ARG A 34 1.49 -9.04 21.76
N SER A 35 2.36 -8.82 22.76
CA SER A 35 3.10 -9.91 23.40
C SER A 35 2.19 -10.88 24.14
N ALA A 36 1.03 -10.40 24.59
CA ALA A 36 -0.03 -11.22 25.18
C ALA A 36 -0.96 -11.91 24.16
N GLY A 37 -0.69 -11.78 22.86
CA GLY A 37 -1.45 -12.44 21.80
C GLY A 37 -2.69 -11.69 21.32
N PHE A 38 -2.91 -10.45 21.78
CA PHE A 38 -3.98 -9.61 21.24
C PHE A 38 -3.55 -8.93 19.93
N ALA A 39 -4.53 -8.53 19.11
CA ALA A 39 -4.32 -7.81 17.86
C ALA A 39 -4.89 -6.37 17.94
N PRO A 40 -4.30 -5.48 18.76
CA PRO A 40 -4.80 -4.12 18.93
C PRO A 40 -4.55 -3.26 17.69
N ALA A 41 -5.54 -2.48 17.30
CA ALA A 41 -5.41 -1.37 16.36
C ALA A 41 -5.40 -0.05 17.14
N ALA A 42 -4.46 0.84 16.83
CA ALA A 42 -4.46 2.19 17.38
C ALA A 42 -5.28 3.09 16.47
N GLU A 43 -6.12 3.94 17.05
CA GLU A 43 -7.02 4.86 16.35
C GLU A 43 -6.76 6.26 16.90
N ASP A 44 -6.78 7.28 16.04
CA ASP A 44 -6.71 8.68 16.47
C ASP A 44 -8.11 9.24 16.78
N ALA A 45 -8.19 10.51 17.17
CA ALA A 45 -9.45 11.17 17.51
C ALA A 45 -10.44 11.29 16.33
N THR A 46 -10.00 11.08 15.10
CA THR A 46 -10.83 11.13 13.88
C THR A 46 -11.38 9.77 13.46
N GLY A 47 -10.93 8.71 14.12
CA GLY A 47 -11.26 7.34 13.75
C GLY A 47 -10.28 6.69 12.75
N THR A 48 -9.16 7.35 12.48
CA THR A 48 -8.16 6.84 11.53
C THR A 48 -7.21 5.87 12.24
N ILE A 49 -6.97 4.71 11.63
CA ILE A 49 -6.03 3.72 12.16
C ILE A 49 -4.59 4.20 12.01
N VAL A 50 -3.86 4.24 13.12
CA VAL A 50 -2.47 4.69 13.21
C VAL A 50 -1.53 3.48 13.27
N GLU A 51 -0.58 3.40 12.34
CA GLU A 51 0.45 2.35 12.34
C GLU A 51 1.60 2.70 13.31
N LEU A 52 1.56 2.14 14.51
CA LEU A 52 2.62 2.30 15.52
C LEU A 52 3.79 1.32 15.29
N ARG A 53 4.30 1.25 14.07
CA ARG A 53 5.44 0.39 13.76
C ARG A 53 6.66 0.94 14.49
N ALA A 54 7.20 0.14 15.41
CA ALA A 54 8.52 0.41 15.95
C ALA A 54 9.47 0.50 14.76
N HIS A 55 9.99 1.71 14.50
CA HIS A 55 11.08 1.87 13.56
C HIS A 55 12.22 1.02 14.10
N ARG A 56 12.44 -0.16 13.50
CA ARG A 56 13.64 -0.93 13.77
C ARG A 56 14.80 0.03 13.50
N ALA A 57 15.66 0.21 14.50
CA ALA A 57 16.88 0.99 14.34
C ALA A 57 17.54 0.54 13.04
N ARG A 58 17.67 1.46 12.07
CA ARG A 58 18.39 1.15 10.85
C ARG A 58 19.81 0.78 11.29
N VAL A 59 20.24 -0.44 10.96
CA VAL A 59 21.66 -0.76 11.00
C VAL A 59 22.35 0.27 10.11
N THR A 60 23.29 1.04 10.68
CA THR A 60 24.10 1.96 9.90
C THR A 60 24.78 1.13 8.80
N PRO A 61 24.48 1.35 7.50
CA PRO A 61 25.12 0.58 6.45
C PRO A 61 26.63 0.83 6.56
N GLN A 62 27.40 -0.26 6.67
CA GLN A 62 28.85 -0.16 6.63
C GLN A 62 29.21 0.40 5.25
N PRO A 63 29.83 1.60 5.16
CA PRO A 63 30.04 2.24 3.89
C PRO A 63 31.19 1.55 3.17
N HIS A 64 30.90 0.52 2.38
CA HIS A 64 31.71 0.27 1.19
C HIS A 64 31.40 1.40 0.19
N ARG A 65 32.04 2.55 0.42
CA ARG A 65 32.09 3.64 -0.56
C ARG A 65 32.98 3.18 -1.72
N MET A 66 32.40 2.49 -2.70
CA MET A 66 32.77 2.84 -4.07
C MET A 66 32.29 4.28 -4.26
N GLY A 67 33.19 5.16 -4.71
CA GLY A 67 32.97 6.60 -4.82
C GLY A 67 31.94 6.96 -5.89
N TRP A 68 30.69 6.58 -5.68
CA TRP A 68 29.56 7.07 -6.45
C TRP A 68 29.13 8.40 -5.86
N THR A 69 29.62 9.47 -6.46
CA THR A 69 29.04 10.80 -6.26
C THR A 69 27.86 10.92 -7.20
N PRO A 70 26.61 11.00 -6.72
CA PRO A 70 25.47 11.24 -7.59
C PRO A 70 25.71 12.57 -8.33
N PRO A 71 25.43 12.64 -9.65
CA PRO A 71 25.62 13.87 -10.39
C PRO A 71 24.75 14.98 -9.76
N VAL A 72 25.35 16.15 -9.57
CA VAL A 72 24.60 17.33 -9.15
C VAL A 72 23.66 17.68 -10.31
N LEU A 73 22.36 17.50 -10.08
CA LEU A 73 21.36 17.92 -11.05
C LEU A 73 21.30 19.45 -11.04
N SER A 74 21.31 20.05 -12.22
CA SER A 74 20.94 21.45 -12.36
C SER A 74 19.50 21.66 -11.88
N GLU A 75 19.17 22.84 -11.36
CA GLU A 75 17.80 23.18 -10.95
C GLU A 75 16.72 22.78 -11.98
N PRO A 76 16.90 23.01 -13.30
CA PRO A 76 15.92 22.54 -14.28
C PRO A 76 15.82 21.01 -14.38
N ALA A 77 16.92 20.27 -14.23
CA ALA A 77 16.89 18.80 -14.24
C ALA A 77 16.22 18.23 -12.98
N ALA A 78 16.49 18.82 -11.80
CA ALA A 78 15.80 18.48 -10.57
C ALA A 78 14.29 18.76 -10.67
N ALA A 79 13.90 19.92 -11.21
CA ALA A 79 12.50 20.27 -11.45
C ALA A 79 11.81 19.29 -12.42
N ALA A 80 12.51 18.83 -13.46
CA ALA A 80 11.99 17.83 -14.39
C ALA A 80 11.75 16.46 -13.72
N VAL A 81 12.69 16.00 -12.89
CA VAL A 81 12.53 14.75 -12.12
C VAL A 81 11.40 14.88 -11.09
N VAL A 82 11.31 16.00 -10.36
CA VAL A 82 10.21 16.25 -9.42
C VAL A 82 8.86 16.31 -10.14
N LYS A 83 8.80 16.92 -11.33
CA LYS A 83 7.60 16.94 -12.17
C LYS A 83 7.22 15.53 -12.62
N ALA A 84 8.18 14.71 -13.03
CA ALA A 84 7.95 13.31 -13.41
C ALA A 84 7.50 12.46 -12.21
N LEU A 85 8.10 12.65 -11.04
CA LEU A 85 7.70 11.96 -9.81
C LEU A 85 6.33 12.42 -9.30
N ARG A 86 5.98 13.71 -9.45
CA ARG A 86 4.64 14.22 -9.12
C ARG A 86 3.59 13.70 -10.09
N ALA A 87 3.91 13.61 -11.39
CA ALA A 87 3.05 12.96 -12.38
C ALA A 87 2.88 11.46 -12.09
N ALA A 88 3.93 10.78 -11.62
CA ALA A 88 3.87 9.39 -11.18
C ALA A 88 3.10 9.21 -9.85
N GLY A 89 3.25 10.16 -8.92
CA GLY A 89 2.54 10.20 -7.64
C GLY A 89 1.06 10.58 -7.76
N ASP A 90 0.66 11.25 -8.83
CA ASP A 90 -0.75 11.51 -9.19
C ASP A 90 -1.50 10.22 -9.57
N HIS A 91 -0.79 9.10 -9.75
CA HIS A 91 -1.42 7.78 -9.91
C HIS A 91 -1.77 7.13 -8.56
N ASP A 92 -1.36 7.72 -7.44
CA ASP A 92 -1.85 7.36 -6.11
C ASP A 92 -3.11 8.17 -5.80
N GLY A 93 -4.26 7.69 -6.29
CA GLY A 93 -5.53 8.11 -5.71
C GLY A 93 -6.47 8.96 -6.57
N VAL A 94 -6.39 8.92 -7.91
CA VAL A 94 -7.68 8.95 -8.63
C VAL A 94 -8.38 7.65 -8.25
N ARG A 95 -9.25 7.70 -7.23
CA ARG A 95 -10.21 6.62 -6.96
C ARG A 95 -11.02 6.46 -8.23
N ILE A 96 -10.56 5.59 -9.12
CA ILE A 96 -11.33 5.24 -10.30
C ILE A 96 -12.56 4.56 -9.75
N GLU A 97 -13.72 5.14 -10.04
CA GLU A 97 -14.98 4.49 -9.73
C GLU A 97 -14.94 3.07 -10.32
N PRO A 98 -15.20 2.01 -9.55
CA PRO A 98 -14.98 0.63 -10.01
C PRO A 98 -15.70 0.33 -11.34
N SER A 99 -16.87 0.94 -11.54
CA SER A 99 -17.64 0.94 -12.78
C SER A 99 -16.85 1.48 -13.98
N HIS A 100 -16.17 2.61 -13.79
CA HIS A 100 -15.36 3.27 -14.82
C HIS A 100 -14.09 2.48 -15.15
N ALA A 101 -13.43 1.89 -14.15
CA ALA A 101 -12.27 1.03 -14.37
C ALA A 101 -12.62 -0.19 -15.25
N VAL A 102 -13.74 -0.86 -14.95
CA VAL A 102 -14.23 -2.00 -15.73
C VAL A 102 -14.60 -1.58 -17.15
N ALA A 103 -15.28 -0.44 -17.32
CA ALA A 103 -15.63 0.08 -18.63
C ALA A 103 -14.38 0.35 -19.49
N LEU A 104 -13.34 0.95 -18.91
CA LEU A 104 -12.09 1.21 -19.61
C LEU A 104 -11.39 -0.09 -20.02
N LEU A 105 -11.30 -1.08 -19.11
CA LEU A 105 -10.70 -2.38 -19.42
C LEU A 105 -11.48 -3.13 -20.53
N GLN A 106 -12.81 -3.07 -20.50
CA GLN A 106 -13.65 -3.64 -21.56
C GLN A 106 -13.45 -2.93 -22.90
N GLN A 107 -13.38 -1.60 -22.88
CA GLN A 107 -13.11 -0.79 -24.07
C GLN A 107 -11.74 -1.11 -24.66
N SER A 108 -10.70 -1.17 -23.83
CA SER A 108 -9.34 -1.52 -24.27
C SER A 108 -9.23 -2.95 -24.79
N ALA A 109 -9.98 -3.90 -24.21
CA ALA A 109 -10.07 -5.27 -24.75
C ALA A 109 -10.73 -5.30 -26.15
N LYS A 110 -11.79 -4.50 -26.35
CA LYS A 110 -12.44 -4.38 -27.66
C LYS A 110 -11.54 -3.67 -28.69
N ALA A 111 -10.84 -2.62 -28.26
CA ALA A 111 -9.96 -1.83 -29.11
C ALA A 111 -8.57 -2.47 -29.32
N GLN A 112 -8.27 -3.55 -28.59
CA GLN A 112 -6.96 -4.22 -28.56
C GLN A 112 -5.81 -3.24 -28.26
N THR A 113 -6.06 -2.28 -27.37
CA THR A 113 -5.07 -1.29 -26.94
C THR A 113 -4.44 -1.66 -25.61
N SER A 114 -3.14 -1.45 -25.49
CA SER A 114 -2.41 -1.63 -24.23
C SER A 114 -2.89 -0.64 -23.18
N VAL A 115 -2.83 -1.04 -21.91
CA VAL A 115 -3.14 -0.20 -20.74
C VAL A 115 -2.10 -0.41 -19.66
N LEU A 116 -1.81 0.64 -18.89
CA LEU A 116 -1.08 0.57 -17.65
C LEU A 116 -2.08 0.29 -16.52
N ILE A 117 -1.84 -0.76 -15.73
CA ILE A 117 -2.63 -1.07 -14.54
C ILE A 117 -1.78 -0.95 -13.28
N GLY A 118 -2.34 -0.34 -12.24
CA GLY A 118 -1.90 -0.54 -10.87
C GLY A 118 -2.54 -1.83 -10.33
N TYR A 119 -1.75 -2.70 -9.73
CA TYR A 119 -2.20 -3.99 -9.23
C TYR A 119 -1.53 -4.36 -7.90
N VAL A 120 -2.34 -4.78 -6.93
CA VAL A 120 -1.87 -5.29 -5.63
C VAL A 120 -1.92 -6.80 -5.63
N ASP A 121 -0.80 -7.47 -5.43
CA ASP A 121 -0.71 -8.94 -5.41
C ASP A 121 -1.22 -9.56 -4.09
N PRO A 122 -1.45 -10.90 -4.01
CA PRO A 122 -1.96 -11.55 -2.80
C PRO A 122 -1.18 -11.28 -1.51
N ALA A 123 0.10 -10.92 -1.60
CA ALA A 123 0.94 -10.56 -0.46
C ALA A 123 0.79 -9.08 -0.06
N GLY A 124 -0.05 -8.31 -0.76
CA GLY A 124 -0.26 -6.88 -0.53
C GLY A 124 0.75 -5.99 -1.24
N VAL A 125 1.57 -6.53 -2.14
CA VAL A 125 2.61 -5.76 -2.84
C VAL A 125 2.00 -5.08 -4.05
N ALA A 126 2.07 -3.74 -4.06
CA ALA A 126 1.64 -2.94 -5.21
C ALA A 126 2.68 -2.98 -6.34
N SER A 127 2.19 -3.09 -7.58
CA SER A 127 3.00 -3.07 -8.78
C SER A 127 2.26 -2.35 -9.91
N SER A 128 3.00 -1.78 -10.85
CA SER A 128 2.45 -1.23 -12.09
C SER A 128 2.83 -2.13 -13.27
N ARG A 129 1.88 -2.41 -14.17
CA ARG A 129 2.08 -3.34 -15.29
C ARG A 129 1.44 -2.80 -16.56
N VAL A 130 2.17 -2.82 -17.66
CA VAL A 130 1.59 -2.64 -19.00
C VAL A 130 1.05 -3.98 -19.46
N VAL A 131 -0.23 -4.03 -19.78
CA VAL A 131 -0.92 -5.24 -20.22
C VAL A 131 -1.71 -4.99 -21.50
N ASN A 132 -1.88 -6.03 -22.30
CA ASN A 132 -2.79 -6.01 -23.46
C ASN A 132 -4.08 -6.76 -23.06
N PRO A 133 -5.19 -6.06 -22.78
CA PRO A 133 -6.45 -6.69 -22.37
C PRO A 133 -6.99 -7.63 -23.45
N ILE A 134 -7.37 -8.84 -23.06
CA ILE A 134 -7.97 -9.84 -23.96
C ILE A 134 -9.48 -9.95 -23.68
N SER A 135 -9.85 -10.05 -22.40
CA SER A 135 -11.26 -10.08 -22.00
C SER A 135 -11.47 -9.72 -20.54
N VAL A 136 -12.67 -9.24 -20.23
CA VAL A 136 -13.11 -8.91 -18.87
C VAL A 136 -14.38 -9.69 -18.57
N ARG A 137 -14.31 -10.69 -17.68
CA ARG A 137 -15.43 -11.58 -17.35
C ARG A 137 -15.33 -12.04 -15.90
N GLY A 138 -16.46 -12.21 -15.22
CA GLY A 138 -16.51 -12.81 -13.87
C GLY A 138 -15.61 -12.12 -12.83
N GLY A 139 -15.43 -10.80 -12.93
CA GLY A 139 -14.55 -10.05 -12.01
C GLY A 139 -13.05 -10.23 -12.27
N GLN A 140 -12.67 -10.81 -13.41
CA GLN A 140 -11.28 -11.00 -13.83
C GLN A 140 -11.01 -10.30 -15.17
N LEU A 141 -9.79 -9.79 -15.30
CA LEU A 141 -9.19 -9.35 -16.56
C LEU A 141 -8.19 -10.43 -16.99
N SER A 142 -8.41 -11.03 -18.16
CA SER A 142 -7.37 -11.82 -18.81
C SER A 142 -6.61 -10.91 -19.77
N ALA A 143 -5.29 -10.85 -19.62
CA ALA A 143 -4.45 -9.95 -20.41
C ALA A 143 -3.06 -10.53 -20.63
N PHE A 144 -2.43 -10.16 -21.75
CA PHE A 144 -1.00 -10.44 -21.96
C PHE A 144 -0.17 -9.43 -21.17
N ASP A 145 0.61 -9.91 -20.21
CA ASP A 145 1.52 -9.10 -19.41
C ASP A 145 2.85 -8.96 -20.17
N THR A 146 3.10 -7.75 -20.69
CA THR A 146 4.27 -7.47 -21.53
C THR A 146 5.58 -7.68 -20.79
N ALA A 147 5.62 -7.39 -19.48
CA ALA A 147 6.83 -7.58 -18.68
C ALA A 147 7.10 -9.07 -18.38
N ALA A 148 6.05 -9.88 -18.23
CA ALA A 148 6.18 -11.31 -17.96
C ALA A 148 6.18 -12.18 -19.24
N GLY A 149 5.86 -11.61 -20.41
CA GLY A 149 5.82 -12.31 -21.70
C GLY A 149 4.76 -13.42 -21.78
N ARG A 150 3.69 -13.34 -20.98
CA ARG A 150 2.67 -14.40 -20.91
C ARG A 150 1.28 -13.86 -20.58
N ILE A 151 0.26 -14.64 -20.90
CA ILE A 151 -1.12 -14.36 -20.50
C ILE A 151 -1.27 -14.60 -19.00
N ARG A 152 -1.95 -13.67 -18.32
CA ARG A 152 -2.26 -13.73 -16.90
C ARG A 152 -3.67 -13.24 -16.64
N ASP A 153 -4.26 -13.76 -15.58
CA ASP A 153 -5.52 -13.26 -15.04
C ASP A 153 -5.24 -12.32 -13.85
N PHE A 154 -5.96 -11.20 -13.85
CA PHE A 154 -5.90 -10.15 -12.84
C PHE A 154 -7.29 -9.96 -12.23
N ALA A 155 -7.40 -10.09 -10.92
CA ALA A 155 -8.68 -9.86 -10.26
C ALA A 155 -8.98 -8.35 -10.23
N ILE A 156 -10.16 -7.97 -10.72
CA ILE A 156 -10.52 -6.55 -10.90
C ILE A 156 -10.53 -5.80 -9.57
N HIS A 157 -10.98 -6.42 -8.49
CA HIS A 157 -10.99 -5.81 -7.15
C HIS A 157 -9.58 -5.51 -6.59
N ARG A 158 -8.52 -5.97 -7.28
CA ARG A 158 -7.11 -5.72 -6.93
C ARG A 158 -6.43 -4.74 -7.88
N ILE A 159 -7.15 -4.28 -8.90
CA ILE A 159 -6.69 -3.24 -9.81
C ILE A 159 -6.96 -1.90 -9.13
N THR A 160 -5.90 -1.15 -8.86
CA THR A 160 -5.95 0.13 -8.12
C THR A 160 -5.97 1.34 -9.05
N ALA A 161 -5.48 1.18 -10.28
CA ALA A 161 -5.47 2.23 -11.29
C ALA A 161 -5.51 1.60 -12.70
N VAL A 162 -6.04 2.34 -13.67
CA VAL A 162 -6.01 2.00 -15.09
C VAL A 162 -5.82 3.29 -15.89
N SER A 163 -4.83 3.32 -16.76
CA SER A 163 -4.54 4.46 -17.64
C SER A 163 -3.97 4.00 -18.98
N PRO A 164 -3.99 4.84 -20.02
CA PRO A 164 -3.21 4.58 -21.23
C PRO A 164 -1.71 4.45 -20.90
N PRO A 165 -0.94 3.60 -21.62
CA PRO A 165 0.51 3.59 -21.48
C PRO A 165 1.05 4.94 -21.97
N GLY A 166 1.92 5.56 -21.18
CA GLY A 166 2.59 6.81 -21.52
C GLY A 166 3.59 6.70 -22.66
#